data_AF-A0A1G9MSB0-F1
#
_entry.id   AF-A0A1G9MSB0-F1
#
_cell.length_a   1.000
_cell.length_b   1.000
_cell.length_c   1.000
_cell.angle_alpha   90.00
_cell.angle_beta   90.00
_cell.angle_gamma   90.00
#
_symmetry.space_group_name_H-M   'P 1'
#
loop_
_entity.id
_entity.type
_entity.pdbx_description
1 polymer ?
#
loop_
_entity_poly.entity_id
_entity_poly.type
_entity_poly.pdbx_seq_one_letter_code
_entity_poly.pdbx_strand_id
1 'polypeptide(L)'
;MGLNLKSTSSKVLASAALLAAAAGVAGMGTYGGFTASTSASAAVSSGTVHFEIGTSGAANRLSVAASGAVPGDSVQRAVTLTNSGDQNLAAVTLTTTAAPSSKLDSDATNGLQMQVDSCSIPWAEAGTSPSFTYTCSGTTTTVLASRAVVGNKVPLSGLASVTASKSDNLRVSLTVPATADNTFQGLTSTINFVFDAAQRTGGAK
;
A
#
# COMPACT_ATOMS: atom_id res chain seq x y z
N MET A 1 -72.87 46.34 -17.41
CA MET A 1 -73.29 47.09 -16.21
C MET A 1 -72.06 47.83 -15.67
N GLY A 2 -71.91 49.13 -15.96
CA GLY A 2 -70.80 49.94 -15.44
C GLY A 2 -71.23 50.67 -14.16
N LEU A 3 -70.43 50.57 -13.10
CA LEU A 3 -70.67 51.28 -11.84
C LEU A 3 -70.43 52.78 -12.03
N ASN A 4 -71.49 53.59 -11.94
CA ASN A 4 -71.44 55.05 -12.09
C ASN A 4 -71.34 55.73 -10.71
N LEU A 5 -70.14 56.08 -10.26
CA LEU A 5 -69.91 56.70 -8.93
C LEU A 5 -70.06 58.23 -9.00
N LYS A 6 -71.28 58.73 -8.77
CA LYS A 6 -71.63 60.16 -8.95
C LYS A 6 -71.57 61.03 -7.68
N SER A 7 -71.14 60.50 -6.53
CA SER A 7 -71.04 61.24 -5.27
C SER A 7 -69.76 60.89 -4.49
N THR A 8 -69.16 61.89 -3.84
CA THR A 8 -67.91 61.78 -3.05
C THR A 8 -68.01 60.71 -1.97
N SER A 9 -69.18 60.52 -1.35
CA SER A 9 -69.43 59.49 -0.34
C SER A 9 -69.35 58.06 -0.90
N SER A 10 -69.78 57.83 -2.15
CA SER A 10 -69.63 56.53 -2.83
C SER A 10 -68.18 56.23 -3.20
N LYS A 11 -67.36 57.26 -3.44
CA LYS A 11 -65.93 57.09 -3.69
C LYS A 11 -65.20 56.71 -2.40
N VAL A 12 -65.52 57.36 -1.27
CA VAL A 12 -64.93 57.04 0.04
C VAL A 12 -65.30 55.63 0.50
N LEU A 13 -66.55 55.19 0.32
CA LEU A 13 -66.99 53.83 0.62
C LEU A 13 -66.32 52.79 -0.29
N ALA A 14 -66.13 53.09 -1.57
CA ALA A 14 -65.39 52.22 -2.49
C ALA A 14 -63.90 52.14 -2.14
N SER A 15 -63.27 53.25 -1.72
CA SER A 15 -61.88 53.29 -1.27
C SER A 15 -61.67 52.56 0.07
N ALA A 16 -62.60 52.71 1.02
CA ALA A 16 -62.56 52.00 2.29
C ALA A 16 -62.80 50.49 2.13
N ALA A 17 -63.69 50.09 1.21
CA ALA A 17 -63.91 48.68 0.88
C ALA A 17 -62.68 48.05 0.19
N LEU A 18 -61.98 48.79 -0.68
CA LEU A 18 -60.73 48.35 -1.30
C LEU A 18 -59.59 48.22 -0.27
N LEU A 19 -59.50 49.13 0.70
CA LEU A 19 -58.48 49.07 1.76
C LEU A 19 -58.78 47.97 2.79
N ALA A 20 -60.05 47.69 3.10
CA ALA A 20 -60.46 46.56 3.92
C ALA A 20 -60.22 45.20 3.21
N ALA A 21 -60.33 45.16 1.87
CA ALA A 21 -59.93 43.99 1.08
C ALA A 21 -58.41 43.79 1.01
N ALA A 22 -57.60 44.85 1.15
CA ALA A 22 -56.14 44.76 1.16
C ALA A 22 -55.55 44.41 2.53
N ALA A 23 -56.23 44.78 3.63
CA ALA A 23 -55.80 44.49 5.00
C ALA A 23 -56.14 43.06 5.48
N GLY A 24 -56.95 42.32 4.72
CA GLY A 24 -57.32 40.91 4.99
C GLY A 24 -56.31 39.87 4.48
N VAL A 25 -55.19 40.29 3.88
CA VAL A 25 -54.14 39.38 3.37
C VAL A 25 -52.85 39.49 4.19
N ALA A 26 -52.99 39.72 5.50
CA ALA A 26 -51.92 39.58 6.48
C ALA A 26 -52.21 38.35 7.36
N GLY A 27 -52.04 37.15 6.80
CA GLY A 27 -52.23 35.92 7.57
C GLY A 27 -52.16 34.65 6.74
N MET A 28 -50.97 34.04 6.73
CA MET A 28 -50.68 32.65 6.36
C MET A 28 -50.52 32.36 4.86
N GLY A 29 -49.32 32.65 4.35
CA GLY A 29 -48.82 31.98 3.16
C GLY A 29 -47.78 32.70 2.34
N THR A 30 -46.82 33.42 2.91
CA THR A 30 -45.56 33.66 2.18
C THR A 30 -44.84 32.32 2.06
N TYR A 31 -45.20 31.50 1.08
CA TYR A 31 -44.28 30.50 0.55
C TYR A 31 -43.25 31.29 -0.26
N GLY A 32 -42.25 31.82 0.44
CA GLY A 32 -41.00 32.24 -0.17
C GLY A 32 -40.32 31.00 -0.71
N GLY A 33 -40.69 30.57 -1.91
CA GLY A 33 -40.01 29.52 -2.65
C GLY A 33 -38.66 30.01 -3.17
N PHE A 34 -37.74 30.37 -2.28
CA PHE A 34 -36.32 30.56 -2.61
C PHE A 34 -35.60 29.23 -2.42
N THR A 35 -35.96 28.23 -3.22
CA THR A 35 -35.13 27.02 -3.34
C THR A 35 -34.31 27.13 -4.61
N ALA A 36 -33.33 28.04 -4.60
CA ALA A 36 -32.20 27.94 -5.51
C ALA A 36 -31.22 26.91 -4.94
N SER A 37 -31.53 25.61 -5.13
CA SER A 37 -30.55 24.56 -4.86
C SER A 37 -29.54 24.55 -5.99
N THR A 38 -28.37 25.15 -5.81
CA THR A 38 -27.19 24.79 -6.62
C THR A 38 -26.74 23.40 -6.18
N SER A 39 -27.04 22.38 -6.97
CA SER A 39 -26.47 21.04 -6.77
C SER A 39 -25.00 21.07 -7.22
N ALA A 40 -24.09 20.83 -6.29
CA ALA A 40 -22.69 20.56 -6.56
C ALA A 40 -22.46 19.06 -6.33
N SER A 41 -21.99 18.35 -7.36
CA SER A 41 -21.51 16.98 -7.23
C SER A 41 -19.99 17.00 -7.08
N ALA A 42 -19.48 16.37 -6.02
CA ALA A 42 -18.07 16.10 -5.85
C ALA A 42 -17.85 14.61 -6.10
N ALA A 43 -16.99 14.29 -7.08
CA ALA A 43 -16.52 12.92 -7.24
C ALA A 43 -15.51 12.65 -6.11
N VAL A 44 -15.85 11.75 -5.20
CA VAL A 44 -14.91 11.22 -4.20
C VAL A 44 -14.36 9.91 -4.77
N SER A 45 -13.11 9.94 -5.21
CA SER A 45 -12.37 8.73 -5.61
C SER A 45 -11.57 8.22 -4.41
N SER A 46 -11.72 6.94 -4.10
CA SER A 46 -10.88 6.25 -3.11
C SER A 46 -9.53 5.88 -3.74
N GLY A 47 -8.43 6.15 -3.04
CA GLY A 47 -7.12 5.67 -3.47
C GLY A 47 -6.99 4.15 -3.33
N THR A 48 -6.17 3.54 -4.19
CA THR A 48 -5.89 2.11 -4.24
C THR A 48 -4.52 1.80 -3.63
N VAL A 49 -4.48 0.77 -2.76
CA VAL A 49 -3.24 0.17 -2.27
C VAL A 49 -3.13 -1.20 -2.90
N HIS A 50 -2.10 -1.42 -3.71
CA HIS A 50 -1.85 -2.71 -4.34
C HIS A 50 -0.36 -3.00 -4.29
N PHE A 51 0.02 -4.02 -3.53
CA PHE A 51 1.41 -4.43 -3.33
C PHE A 51 1.60 -5.85 -3.82
N GLU A 52 2.53 -6.03 -4.74
CA GLU A 52 2.74 -7.26 -5.49
C GLU A 52 4.16 -7.78 -5.29
N ILE A 53 4.28 -9.10 -5.25
CA ILE A 53 5.52 -9.82 -5.44
C ILE A 53 5.58 -10.31 -6.89
N GLY A 54 6.77 -10.27 -7.50
CA GLY A 54 6.99 -10.76 -8.86
C GLY A 54 6.50 -12.19 -9.07
N THR A 55 6.10 -12.49 -10.32
CA THR A 55 5.73 -13.84 -10.73
C THR A 55 6.93 -14.79 -10.68
N SER A 56 6.66 -16.08 -10.45
CA SER A 56 7.70 -17.11 -10.42
C SER A 56 8.55 -17.09 -11.69
N GLY A 57 9.88 -17.06 -11.54
CA GLY A 57 10.83 -16.89 -12.64
C GLY A 57 11.90 -15.86 -12.28
N ALA A 58 12.42 -15.12 -13.27
CA ALA A 58 13.47 -14.12 -13.03
C ALA A 58 13.04 -13.01 -12.04
N ALA A 59 11.73 -12.70 -11.98
CA ALA A 59 11.17 -11.72 -11.05
C ALA A 59 10.91 -12.28 -9.64
N ASN A 60 10.96 -13.60 -9.44
CA ASN A 60 10.82 -14.24 -8.14
C ASN A 60 11.40 -15.66 -8.15
N ARG A 61 12.54 -15.80 -7.46
CA ARG A 61 13.27 -17.06 -7.28
C ARG A 61 13.14 -17.61 -5.87
N LEU A 62 12.37 -17.02 -4.98
CA LEU A 62 12.33 -17.40 -3.55
C LEU A 62 11.90 -18.86 -3.31
N SER A 63 11.17 -19.46 -4.25
CA SER A 63 10.76 -20.88 -4.21
C SER A 63 11.84 -21.86 -4.71
N VAL A 64 12.94 -21.39 -5.28
CA VAL A 64 14.02 -22.25 -5.77
C VAL A 64 14.80 -22.79 -4.58
N ALA A 65 14.68 -24.09 -4.33
CA ALA A 65 15.41 -24.79 -3.29
C ALA A 65 16.93 -24.60 -3.42
N ALA A 66 17.64 -24.64 -2.30
CA ALA A 66 19.09 -24.73 -2.25
C ALA A 66 19.48 -26.09 -1.70
N SER A 67 20.55 -26.69 -2.21
CA SER A 67 21.04 -27.98 -1.75
C SER A 67 22.56 -27.99 -1.70
N GLY A 68 23.11 -28.82 -0.82
CA GLY A 68 24.55 -29.04 -0.72
C GLY A 68 25.36 -27.84 -0.20
N ALA A 69 24.73 -26.87 0.45
CA ALA A 69 25.43 -25.73 1.04
C ALA A 69 26.33 -26.20 2.19
N VAL A 70 27.58 -25.74 2.19
CA VAL A 70 28.56 -25.98 3.26
C VAL A 70 28.85 -24.70 4.04
N PRO A 71 29.45 -24.77 5.24
CA PRO A 71 29.86 -23.57 5.98
C PRO A 71 30.72 -22.64 5.14
N GLY A 72 30.33 -21.36 5.08
CA GLY A 72 30.94 -20.32 4.24
C GLY A 72 30.20 -20.05 2.92
N ASP A 73 29.31 -20.95 2.48
CA ASP A 73 28.55 -20.75 1.25
C ASP A 73 27.47 -19.69 1.40
N SER A 74 27.18 -19.02 0.29
CA SER A 74 26.06 -18.09 0.15
C SER A 74 25.18 -18.48 -1.04
N VAL A 75 23.87 -18.45 -0.81
CA VAL A 75 22.84 -18.71 -1.81
C VAL A 75 22.06 -17.43 -2.03
N GLN A 76 21.88 -17.04 -3.29
CA GLN A 76 21.18 -15.82 -3.65
C GLN A 76 19.88 -16.12 -4.38
N ARG A 77 18.84 -15.31 -4.13
CA ARG A 77 17.55 -15.33 -4.82
C ARG A 77 17.10 -13.91 -5.14
N ALA A 78 16.68 -13.67 -6.38
CA ALA A 78 16.07 -12.40 -6.76
C ALA A 78 14.56 -12.40 -6.50
N VAL A 79 14.03 -11.23 -6.15
CA VAL A 79 12.59 -10.95 -6.06
C VAL A 79 12.32 -9.48 -6.36
N THR A 80 11.28 -9.21 -7.14
CA THR A 80 10.79 -7.85 -7.38
C THR A 80 9.59 -7.58 -6.48
N LEU A 81 9.61 -6.44 -5.80
CA LEU A 81 8.45 -5.91 -5.07
C LEU A 81 7.91 -4.70 -5.82
N THR A 82 6.59 -4.59 -5.99
CA THR A 82 5.96 -3.49 -6.72
C THR A 82 4.77 -2.93 -5.94
N ASN A 83 4.69 -1.62 -5.81
CA ASN A 83 3.45 -0.94 -5.44
C ASN A 83 2.77 -0.43 -6.70
N SER A 84 1.81 -1.19 -7.21
CA SER A 84 1.02 -0.87 -8.41
C SER A 84 -0.25 -0.07 -8.09
N GLY A 85 -0.48 0.28 -6.82
CA GLY A 85 -1.52 1.22 -6.43
C GLY A 85 -1.15 2.68 -6.68
N ASP A 86 -2.09 3.57 -6.37
CA ASP A 86 -1.93 5.02 -6.44
C ASP A 86 -1.57 5.69 -5.09
N GLN A 87 -1.56 4.92 -4.00
CA GLN A 87 -1.22 5.40 -2.66
C GLN A 87 0.19 5.01 -2.22
N ASN A 88 0.85 5.91 -1.50
CA ASN A 88 2.10 5.61 -0.80
C ASN A 88 1.83 4.71 0.43
N LEU A 89 2.78 3.81 0.70
CA LEU A 89 2.81 2.94 1.88
C LEU A 89 3.50 3.66 3.05
N ALA A 90 3.18 3.22 4.27
CA ALA A 90 3.88 3.66 5.47
C ALA A 90 5.20 2.91 5.65
N ALA A 91 5.20 1.60 5.40
CA ALA A 91 6.37 0.73 5.52
C ALA A 91 6.12 -0.60 4.79
N VAL A 92 7.20 -1.34 4.54
CA VAL A 92 7.16 -2.76 4.17
C VAL A 92 7.98 -3.53 5.20
N THR A 93 7.43 -4.65 5.68
CA THR A 93 8.11 -5.54 6.62
C THR A 93 8.24 -6.95 6.05
N LEU A 94 9.31 -7.65 6.43
CA LEU A 94 9.56 -9.04 6.09
C LEU A 94 9.38 -9.93 7.31
N THR A 95 8.53 -10.94 7.17
CA THR A 95 8.41 -12.06 8.12
C THR A 95 8.97 -13.31 7.46
N THR A 96 9.84 -14.01 8.17
CA THR A 96 10.47 -15.26 7.74
C THR A 96 10.26 -16.34 8.79
N THR A 97 9.65 -17.44 8.38
CA THR A 97 9.41 -18.63 9.23
C THR A 97 10.03 -19.86 8.58
N ALA A 98 10.20 -20.93 9.35
CA ALA A 98 10.76 -22.19 8.84
C ALA A 98 9.87 -23.40 9.17
N ALA A 99 9.48 -24.16 8.15
CA ALA A 99 8.70 -25.39 8.32
C ALA A 99 8.90 -26.35 7.12
N PRO A 100 9.61 -27.49 7.27
CA PRO A 100 10.25 -27.97 8.50
C PRO A 100 11.38 -27.04 8.97
N SER A 101 11.63 -27.06 10.29
CA SER A 101 12.68 -26.29 10.96
C SER A 101 13.82 -27.21 11.41
N SER A 102 15.04 -26.67 11.48
CA SER A 102 16.25 -27.34 11.93
C SER A 102 17.20 -26.33 12.59
N LYS A 103 18.40 -26.78 12.97
CA LYS A 103 19.45 -25.89 13.50
C LYS A 103 19.85 -24.79 12.51
N LEU A 104 19.64 -25.01 11.21
CA LEU A 104 19.89 -24.01 10.16
C LEU A 104 19.10 -22.71 10.38
N ASP A 105 17.91 -22.76 10.96
CA ASP A 105 17.08 -21.56 11.19
C ASP A 105 16.91 -21.20 12.67
N SER A 106 17.04 -22.18 13.57
CA SER A 106 16.86 -21.97 15.02
C SER A 106 18.12 -21.50 15.75
N ASP A 107 19.33 -21.75 15.23
CA ASP A 107 20.57 -21.21 15.78
C ASP A 107 20.83 -19.80 15.21
N ALA A 108 20.63 -18.76 16.02
CA ALA A 108 20.76 -17.38 15.57
C ALA A 108 22.21 -16.96 15.23
N THR A 109 23.22 -17.69 15.71
CA THR A 109 24.64 -17.32 15.55
C THR A 109 25.30 -18.12 14.43
N ASN A 110 25.11 -19.45 14.45
CA ASN A 110 25.76 -20.37 13.51
C ASN A 110 24.79 -20.89 12.44
N GLY A 111 23.50 -20.59 12.54
CA GLY A 111 22.51 -20.85 11.50
C GLY A 111 22.54 -19.80 10.39
N LEU A 112 21.67 -19.99 9.40
CA LEU A 112 21.54 -19.17 8.22
C LEU A 112 21.40 -17.69 8.56
N GLN A 113 22.25 -16.89 7.94
CA GLN A 113 22.22 -15.44 8.02
C GLN A 113 21.66 -14.88 6.72
N MET A 114 20.68 -14.00 6.83
CA MET A 114 20.01 -13.35 5.71
C MET A 114 20.42 -11.88 5.62
N GLN A 115 20.74 -11.46 4.41
CA GLN A 115 20.85 -10.06 4.01
C GLN A 115 19.95 -9.81 2.80
N VAL A 116 19.39 -8.62 2.68
CA VAL A 116 18.64 -8.21 1.49
C VAL A 116 19.19 -6.89 0.97
N ASP A 117 19.51 -6.87 -0.31
CA ASP A 117 19.96 -5.68 -1.03
C ASP A 117 19.00 -5.36 -2.17
N SER A 118 18.83 -4.09 -2.50
CA SER A 118 18.12 -3.61 -3.68
C SER A 118 19.13 -3.13 -4.73
N CYS A 119 18.87 -3.41 -6.00
CA CYS A 119 19.57 -2.79 -7.13
C CYS A 119 18.61 -1.80 -7.80
N SER A 120 19.14 -0.63 -8.18
CA SER A 120 18.35 0.41 -8.86
C SER A 120 17.78 -0.02 -10.22
N ILE A 121 18.27 -1.13 -10.78
CA ILE A 121 17.81 -1.78 -12.00
C ILE A 121 17.71 -3.29 -11.77
N PRO A 122 17.06 -4.07 -12.66
CA PRO A 122 17.01 -5.52 -12.52
C PRO A 122 18.41 -6.14 -12.41
N TRP A 123 18.56 -7.11 -11.49
CA TRP A 123 19.81 -7.82 -11.31
C TRP A 123 20.16 -8.63 -12.57
N ALA A 124 21.42 -8.58 -12.99
CA ALA A 124 21.92 -9.48 -14.02
C ALA A 124 22.14 -10.87 -13.40
N GLU A 125 21.24 -11.79 -13.73
CA GLU A 125 21.26 -13.19 -13.29
C GLU A 125 22.28 -13.99 -14.12
N ALA A 126 23.08 -14.81 -13.45
CA ALA A 126 23.98 -15.79 -14.05
C ALA A 126 23.92 -17.13 -13.29
N GLY A 127 24.41 -18.20 -13.91
CA GLY A 127 24.37 -19.55 -13.37
C GLY A 127 23.11 -20.32 -13.80
N THR A 128 22.92 -21.51 -13.22
CA THR A 128 21.80 -22.41 -13.51
C THR A 128 21.18 -22.92 -12.22
N SER A 129 19.88 -23.22 -12.25
CA SER A 129 19.17 -23.70 -11.06
C SER A 129 19.85 -24.95 -10.47
N PRO A 130 20.05 -25.02 -9.14
CA PRO A 130 19.61 -24.07 -8.11
C PRO A 130 20.61 -22.94 -7.76
N SER A 131 21.74 -22.88 -8.45
CA SER A 131 22.91 -22.04 -8.15
C SER A 131 22.95 -20.78 -9.01
N PHE A 132 22.06 -19.84 -8.70
CA PHE A 132 22.04 -18.51 -9.32
C PHE A 132 22.95 -17.52 -8.60
N THR A 133 23.50 -16.59 -9.37
CA THR A 133 24.27 -15.43 -8.89
C THR A 133 23.72 -14.16 -9.50
N TYR A 134 23.85 -13.04 -8.79
CA TYR A 134 23.26 -11.77 -9.20
C TYR A 134 24.27 -10.64 -9.09
N THR A 135 24.46 -9.93 -10.21
CA THR A 135 25.31 -8.74 -10.28
C THR A 135 24.47 -7.49 -10.54
N CYS A 136 24.77 -6.40 -9.85
CA CYS A 136 24.08 -5.12 -10.03
C CYS A 136 24.98 -4.21 -10.87
N SER A 137 24.50 -3.78 -12.04
CA SER A 137 25.16 -2.77 -12.88
C SER A 137 24.74 -1.33 -12.53
N GLY A 138 23.81 -1.18 -11.59
CA GLY A 138 23.35 0.10 -11.05
C GLY A 138 23.90 0.40 -9.66
N THR A 139 23.10 1.10 -8.85
CA THR A 139 23.42 1.36 -7.44
C THR A 139 22.82 0.28 -6.56
N THR A 140 23.63 -0.26 -5.64
CA THR A 140 23.18 -1.22 -4.64
C THR A 140 22.90 -0.49 -3.32
N THR A 141 21.76 -0.79 -2.71
CA THR A 141 21.37 -0.29 -1.39
C THR A 141 21.05 -1.47 -0.50
N THR A 142 21.65 -1.55 0.69
CA THR A 142 21.26 -2.58 1.68
C THR A 142 19.93 -2.21 2.31
N VAL A 143 18.90 -3.05 2.10
CA VAL A 143 17.55 -2.82 2.62
C VAL A 143 17.32 -3.55 3.95
N LEU A 144 18.05 -4.66 4.15
CA LEU A 144 18.13 -5.40 5.41
C LEU A 144 19.57 -5.86 5.62
N ALA A 145 20.21 -5.35 6.68
CA ALA A 145 21.53 -5.80 7.10
C ALA A 145 21.52 -7.28 7.53
N SER A 146 22.70 -7.92 7.47
CA SER A 146 22.86 -9.34 7.83
C SER A 146 22.34 -9.64 9.24
N ARG A 147 21.49 -10.67 9.36
CA ARG A 147 20.89 -11.14 10.61
C ARG A 147 20.44 -12.60 10.48
N ALA A 148 20.12 -13.26 11.60
CA ALA A 148 19.53 -14.60 11.59
C ALA A 148 18.30 -14.68 10.67
N VAL A 149 18.16 -15.79 9.94
CA VAL A 149 17.15 -15.91 8.87
C VAL A 149 15.72 -15.75 9.37
N VAL A 150 15.36 -16.27 10.55
CA VAL A 150 14.01 -16.16 11.13
C VAL A 150 13.78 -14.76 11.67
N GLY A 151 12.62 -14.19 11.40
CA GLY A 151 12.27 -12.84 11.84
C GLY A 151 10.77 -12.59 11.74
N ASN A 152 10.25 -11.73 12.61
CA ASN A 152 8.84 -11.36 12.63
C ASN A 152 8.71 -9.86 12.36
N LYS A 153 8.02 -9.50 11.26
CA LYS A 153 7.78 -8.10 10.84
C LYS A 153 9.03 -7.22 10.90
N VAL A 154 10.15 -7.73 10.38
CA VAL A 154 11.41 -6.99 10.33
C VAL A 154 11.26 -5.87 9.29
N PRO A 155 11.50 -4.59 9.65
CA PRO A 155 11.34 -3.50 8.69
C PRO A 155 12.39 -3.57 7.58
N LEU A 156 11.95 -3.34 6.35
CA LEU A 156 12.82 -3.14 5.19
C LEU A 156 12.95 -1.64 4.92
N SER A 157 14.19 -1.17 4.86
CA SER A 157 14.50 0.26 4.72
C SER A 157 14.94 0.60 3.30
N GLY A 158 14.78 1.87 2.90
CA GLY A 158 15.28 2.36 1.60
C GLY A 158 14.56 1.83 0.36
N LEU A 159 13.38 1.22 0.52
CA LEU A 159 12.59 0.70 -0.58
C LEU A 159 11.92 1.83 -1.37
N ALA A 160 12.06 1.81 -2.70
CA ALA A 160 11.36 2.73 -3.60
C ALA A 160 9.86 2.42 -3.68
N SER A 161 9.48 1.14 -3.57
CA SER A 161 8.10 0.64 -3.63
C SER A 161 7.20 1.13 -2.49
N VAL A 162 7.74 1.80 -1.46
CA VAL A 162 6.89 2.55 -0.51
C VAL A 162 6.17 3.72 -1.18
N THR A 163 6.65 4.17 -2.33
CA THR A 163 5.99 5.18 -3.16
C THR A 163 5.12 4.49 -4.21
N ALA A 164 3.95 5.07 -4.50
CA ALA A 164 3.05 4.59 -5.53
C ALA A 164 3.76 4.43 -6.89
N SER A 165 3.38 3.40 -7.65
CA SER A 165 3.91 3.08 -8.98
C SER A 165 5.43 2.88 -9.05
N LYS A 166 6.06 2.44 -7.95
CA LYS A 166 7.49 2.12 -7.88
C LYS A 166 7.72 0.66 -7.54
N SER A 167 8.89 0.18 -7.94
CA SER A 167 9.35 -1.20 -7.70
C SER A 167 10.78 -1.23 -7.15
N ASP A 168 11.09 -2.28 -6.43
CA ASP A 168 12.44 -2.61 -5.96
C ASP A 168 12.89 -3.95 -6.55
N ASN A 169 14.12 -4.00 -7.05
CA ASN A 169 14.75 -5.24 -7.51
C ASN A 169 15.61 -5.79 -6.39
N LEU A 170 15.08 -6.73 -5.61
CA LEU A 170 15.75 -7.24 -4.43
C LEU A 170 16.54 -8.51 -4.73
N ARG A 171 17.66 -8.67 -4.01
CA ARG A 171 18.42 -9.91 -3.89
C ARG A 171 18.47 -10.30 -2.42
N VAL A 172 17.88 -11.44 -2.11
CA VAL A 172 18.00 -12.10 -0.81
C VAL A 172 19.22 -13.01 -0.85
N SER A 173 20.14 -12.84 0.10
CA SER A 173 21.32 -13.68 0.25
C SER A 173 21.23 -14.44 1.57
N LEU A 174 21.25 -15.76 1.53
CA LEU A 174 21.32 -16.65 2.67
C LEU A 174 22.71 -17.24 2.77
N THR A 175 23.40 -17.03 3.89
CA THR A 175 24.77 -17.48 4.10
C THR A 175 24.79 -18.48 5.24
N VAL A 176 25.47 -19.62 5.04
CA VAL A 176 25.81 -20.54 6.13
C VAL A 176 27.10 -20.00 6.77
N PRO A 177 27.10 -19.58 8.05
CA PRO A 177 28.31 -19.10 8.71
C PRO A 177 29.45 -20.11 8.65
N ALA A 178 30.69 -19.64 8.47
CA ALA A 178 31.86 -20.51 8.51
C ALA A 178 32.10 -21.16 9.88
N THR A 179 31.45 -20.66 10.93
CA THR A 179 31.46 -21.21 12.29
C THR A 179 30.48 -22.36 12.49
N ALA A 180 29.64 -22.69 11.50
CA ALA A 180 28.77 -23.85 11.55
C ALA A 180 29.60 -25.14 11.57
N ASP A 181 29.38 -25.95 12.61
CA ASP A 181 30.08 -27.22 12.81
C ASP A 181 29.38 -28.41 12.12
N ASN A 182 29.91 -29.62 12.31
CA ASN A 182 29.35 -30.84 11.72
C ASN A 182 27.91 -31.17 12.19
N THR A 183 27.39 -30.52 13.23
CA THR A 183 25.99 -30.72 13.65
C THR A 183 24.98 -30.10 12.69
N PHE A 184 25.44 -29.24 11.76
CA PHE A 184 24.63 -28.67 10.68
C PHE A 184 24.58 -29.57 9.43
N GLN A 185 25.42 -30.60 9.35
CA GLN A 185 25.51 -31.44 8.17
C GLN A 185 24.22 -32.23 7.92
N GLY A 186 23.74 -32.21 6.67
CA GLY A 186 22.55 -32.97 6.25
C GLY A 186 21.21 -32.39 6.75
N LEU A 187 21.23 -31.28 7.48
CA LEU A 187 20.01 -30.60 7.90
C LEU A 187 19.30 -29.93 6.72
N THR A 188 17.99 -29.74 6.86
CA THR A 188 17.17 -29.03 5.89
C THR A 188 16.14 -28.20 6.63
N SER A 189 15.96 -26.95 6.18
CA SER A 189 14.89 -26.07 6.61
C SER A 189 14.20 -25.49 5.38
N THR A 190 12.89 -25.33 5.43
CA THR A 190 12.13 -24.64 4.38
C THR A 190 11.75 -23.25 4.89
N ILE A 191 12.38 -22.22 4.34
CA ILE A 191 12.14 -20.83 4.73
C ILE A 191 10.96 -20.28 3.92
N ASN A 192 9.95 -19.79 4.61
CA ASN A 192 8.83 -19.06 4.04
C ASN A 192 9.05 -17.56 4.21
N PHE A 193 8.80 -16.79 3.14
CA PHE A 193 8.99 -15.33 3.11
C PHE A 193 7.65 -14.65 2.91
N VAL A 194 7.30 -13.72 3.80
CA VAL A 194 6.08 -12.92 3.72
C VAL A 194 6.45 -11.45 3.78
N PHE A 195 6.10 -10.71 2.73
CA PHE A 195 6.26 -9.25 2.67
C PHE A 195 4.91 -8.60 2.94
N ASP A 196 4.84 -7.84 4.03
CA ASP A 196 3.65 -7.10 4.43
C ASP A 196 3.84 -5.61 4.16
N ALA A 197 2.93 -5.02 3.40
CA ALA A 197 2.87 -3.58 3.17
C ALA A 197 1.87 -2.92 4.12
N ALA A 198 2.30 -1.92 4.88
CA ALA A 198 1.43 -1.14 5.75
C ALA A 198 0.90 0.09 5.00
N GLN A 199 -0.42 0.28 4.98
CA GLN A 199 -1.03 1.52 4.49
C GLN A 199 -0.76 2.68 5.45
N ARG A 200 -0.68 3.91 4.94
CA ARG A 200 -0.63 5.11 5.79
C ARG A 200 -1.93 5.24 6.59
N THR A 201 -1.82 5.63 7.87
CA THR A 201 -2.99 6.07 8.64
C THR A 201 -3.69 7.21 7.90
N GLY A 202 -4.98 7.03 7.59
CA GLY A 202 -5.78 8.06 6.92
C GLY A 202 -5.90 9.29 7.81
N GLY A 203 -5.57 10.46 7.26
CA GLY A 203 -5.93 11.76 7.85
C GLY A 203 -7.20 12.27 7.18
N ALA A 204 -8.11 12.85 7.97
CA ALA A 204 -9.16 13.69 7.40
C ALA A 204 -8.49 14.83 6.63
N LYS A 205 -8.89 15.03 5.37
CA LYS A 205 -8.46 16.19 4.58
C LYS A 205 -9.25 17.43 4.97
#